data_AF-A0A946MZF9-F1
#
_entry.id   AF-A0A946MZF9-F1
#
_cell.length_a   1.000
_cell.length_b   1.000
_cell.length_c   1.000
_cell.angle_alpha   90.00
_cell.angle_beta   90.00
_cell.angle_gamma   90.00
#
_symmetry.space_group_name_H-M   'P 1'
#
loop_
_entity.id
_entity.type
_entity.pdbx_description
1 polymer ?
#
loop_
_entity_poly.entity_id
_entity_poly.type
_entity_poly.pdbx_seq_one_letter_code
_entity_poly.pdbx_strand_id
1 'polypeptide(L)'
;MIHSCQRRFVLGSSVPLRTDFDAIGLRGLARKCGDNRQIRRLLALAAVYDGMNSTEAAKIGGMDRQTLRDWAHRFNEQGPDGWTE
;
A
#
# COMPACT_ATOMS: atom_id res chain seq x y z
N MET A 1 7.03 -10.29 -21.22
CA MET A 1 6.28 -9.07 -21.58
C MET A 1 5.21 -8.80 -20.53
N ILE A 2 5.56 -8.25 -19.37
CA ILE A 2 4.63 -7.59 -18.44
C ILE A 2 5.48 -6.52 -17.73
N HIS A 3 4.88 -5.47 -17.15
CA HIS A 3 5.47 -4.33 -16.43
C HIS A 3 5.45 -2.96 -17.14
N SER A 4 4.77 -2.83 -18.29
CA SER A 4 4.38 -1.52 -18.83
C SER A 4 2.90 -1.23 -18.53
N CYS A 5 2.60 -0.90 -17.28
CA CYS A 5 1.42 -0.08 -16.95
C CYS A 5 1.75 0.82 -15.74
N GLN A 6 2.86 1.54 -15.82
CA GLN A 6 3.15 2.61 -14.88
C GLN A 6 2.29 3.82 -15.26
N ARG A 7 0.99 3.71 -15.00
CA ARG A 7 0.08 4.84 -15.12
C ARG A 7 0.48 5.81 -14.01
N ARG A 8 1.19 6.85 -14.42
CA ARG A 8 1.63 7.97 -13.59
C ARG A 8 0.38 8.65 -13.02
N PHE A 9 -0.12 8.16 -11.89
CA PHE A 9 -1.22 8.78 -11.15
C PHE A 9 -0.67 10.00 -10.41
N VAL A 10 -0.63 11.12 -11.12
CA VAL A 10 -0.61 12.44 -10.48
C VAL A 10 -2.05 12.94 -10.56
N LEU A 11 -2.72 13.04 -9.40
CA LEU A 11 -3.79 14.00 -9.09
C LEU A 11 -4.25 13.75 -7.64
N GLY A 12 -3.96 14.72 -6.77
CA GLY A 12 -4.62 14.88 -5.46
C GLY A 12 -4.11 14.01 -4.31
N SER A 13 -2.99 14.42 -3.70
CA SER A 13 -2.64 14.09 -2.30
C SER A 13 -2.25 12.64 -1.96
N SER A 14 -2.14 11.72 -2.92
CA SER A 14 -1.62 10.37 -2.65
C SER A 14 -0.08 10.38 -2.70
N VAL A 15 0.55 9.81 -1.69
CA VAL A 15 2.00 9.70 -1.59
C VAL A 15 2.50 8.81 -2.72
N PRO A 16 3.51 9.23 -3.51
CA PRO A 16 4.06 8.38 -4.56
C PRO A 16 4.67 7.15 -3.91
N LEU A 17 4.04 5.99 -4.11
CA LEU A 17 4.54 4.72 -3.59
C LEU A 17 5.70 4.21 -4.46
N ARG A 18 6.67 3.52 -3.85
CA ARG A 18 7.80 2.90 -4.58
C ARG A 18 7.31 2.02 -5.72
N THR A 19 7.95 2.12 -6.87
CA THR A 19 7.58 1.37 -8.08
C THR A 19 8.09 -0.08 -8.10
N ASP A 20 8.91 -0.47 -7.11
CA ASP A 20 9.44 -1.84 -6.98
C ASP A 20 8.37 -2.84 -6.50
N PHE A 21 7.21 -2.36 -6.05
CA PHE A 21 6.11 -3.18 -5.57
C PHE A 21 4.85 -3.01 -6.43
N ASP A 22 4.03 -4.05 -6.43
CA ASP A 22 2.72 -4.09 -7.08
C ASP A 22 1.67 -4.62 -6.09
N ALA A 23 0.40 -4.34 -6.37
CA ALA A 23 -0.74 -4.82 -5.59
C ALA A 23 -0.70 -6.35 -5.36
N ILE A 24 -0.28 -7.13 -6.36
CA ILE A 24 -0.16 -8.59 -6.26
C ILE A 24 0.92 -8.98 -5.25
N GLY A 25 2.08 -8.32 -5.30
CA GLY A 25 3.20 -8.57 -4.38
C GLY A 25 2.81 -8.29 -2.93
N LEU A 26 2.10 -7.19 -2.69
CA LEU A 26 1.60 -6.84 -1.36
C LEU A 26 0.53 -7.80 -0.85
N ARG A 27 -0.39 -8.25 -1.71
CA ARG A 27 -1.37 -9.29 -1.35
C ARG A 27 -0.66 -10.62 -1.01
N GLY A 28 0.42 -10.94 -1.71
CA GLY A 28 1.27 -12.10 -1.42
C GLY A 28 1.97 -12.00 -0.07
N LEU A 29 2.51 -10.83 0.28
CA LEU A 29 3.09 -10.56 1.60
C LEU A 29 2.03 -10.62 2.71
N ALA A 30 0.85 -10.06 2.46
CA ALA A 30 -0.27 -10.09 3.40
C ALA A 30 -0.69 -11.54 3.71
N ARG A 31 -0.70 -12.44 2.72
CA ARG A 31 -1.00 -13.87 2.94
C ARG A 31 0.05 -14.61 3.78
N LYS A 32 1.30 -14.15 3.77
CA LYS A 32 2.41 -14.75 4.54
C LYS A 32 2.57 -14.13 5.92
N CYS A 33 1.97 -12.97 6.14
CA CYS A 33 2.00 -12.25 7.40
C CYS A 33 1.01 -12.87 8.40
N GLY A 34 1.43 -13.08 9.64
CA GLY A 34 0.58 -13.57 10.73
C GLY A 34 -0.08 -12.45 11.55
N ASP A 35 0.37 -11.20 11.41
CA ASP A 35 -0.18 -10.07 12.16
C ASP A 35 -1.36 -9.42 11.41
N ASN A 36 -2.56 -9.56 11.97
CA ASN A 36 -3.79 -9.00 11.41
C ASN A 36 -3.73 -7.48 11.18
N ARG A 37 -2.90 -6.75 11.93
CA ARG A 37 -2.74 -5.31 11.74
C ARG A 37 -1.91 -5.05 10.48
N GLN A 38 -0.78 -5.72 10.32
CA GLN A 38 0.10 -5.68 9.15
C GLN A 38 -0.60 -6.16 7.88
N ILE A 39 -1.40 -7.24 7.95
CA ILE A 39 -2.25 -7.70 6.82
C ILE A 39 -3.14 -6.56 6.31
N ARG A 40 -3.89 -5.89 7.20
CA ARG A 40 -4.81 -4.81 6.82
C ARG A 40 -4.10 -3.63 6.15
N ARG A 41 -2.90 -3.29 6.61
CA ARG A 41 -2.07 -2.23 6.01
C ARG A 41 -1.57 -2.62 4.63
N LEU A 42 -1.09 -3.85 4.46
CA LEU A 42 -0.63 -4.37 3.18
C LEU A 42 -1.77 -4.42 2.15
N LEU A 43 -2.98 -4.78 2.57
CA LEU A 43 -4.18 -4.76 1.72
C LEU A 43 -4.61 -3.35 1.35
N ALA A 44 -4.56 -2.40 2.29
CA ALA A 44 -4.84 -1.00 2.00
C ALA A 44 -3.85 -0.41 0.99
N LEU A 45 -2.55 -0.68 1.17
CA LEU A 45 -1.52 -0.28 0.20
C LEU A 45 -1.73 -0.95 -1.16
N ALA A 46 -2.06 -2.25 -1.18
CA ALA A 46 -2.38 -2.95 -2.43
C ALA A 46 -3.54 -2.31 -3.19
N ALA A 47 -4.57 -1.84 -2.47
CA ALA A 47 -5.67 -1.09 -3.08
C ALA A 47 -5.21 0.24 -3.69
N VAL A 48 -4.29 0.97 -3.04
CA VAL A 48 -3.69 2.17 -3.62
C VAL A 48 -2.92 1.86 -4.90
N TYR A 49 -2.16 0.74 -4.95
CA TYR A 49 -1.50 0.27 -6.17
C TYR A 49 -2.49 -0.13 -7.28
N ASP A 50 -3.67 -0.63 -6.92
CA ASP A 50 -4.78 -0.94 -7.85
C ASP A 50 -5.39 0.34 -8.47
N GLY A 51 -4.97 1.53 -8.03
CA GLY A 51 -5.48 2.82 -8.47
C GLY A 51 -6.67 3.33 -7.64
N MET A 52 -6.97 2.67 -6.51
CA MET A 52 -8.01 3.13 -5.59
C MET A 52 -7.56 4.42 -4.89
N ASN A 53 -8.49 5.34 -4.67
CA ASN A 53 -8.20 6.56 -3.92
C ASN A 53 -7.88 6.23 -2.44
N SER A 54 -7.13 7.12 -1.77
CA SER A 54 -6.66 6.87 -0.40
C SER A 54 -7.80 6.70 0.63
N THR A 55 -8.99 7.25 0.39
CA THR A 55 -10.13 7.12 1.30
C THR A 55 -10.72 5.71 1.24
N GLU A 56 -10.98 5.20 0.03
CA GLU A 56 -11.51 3.85 -0.16
C GLU A 56 -10.49 2.78 0.25
N ALA A 57 -9.21 3.01 -0.07
CA ALA A 57 -8.13 2.14 0.39
C ALA A 57 -8.00 2.10 1.93
N ALA A 58 -8.18 3.25 2.60
CA ALA A 58 -8.12 3.31 4.06
C ALA A 58 -9.29 2.53 4.71
N LYS A 59 -10.48 2.57 4.10
CA LYS A 59 -11.64 1.75 4.53
C LYS A 59 -11.33 0.25 4.47
N ILE A 60 -10.64 -0.22 3.43
CA ILE A 60 -10.20 -1.63 3.33
C ILE A 60 -9.29 -2.01 4.50
N GLY A 61 -8.38 -1.12 4.87
CA GLY A 61 -7.49 -1.31 6.02
C GLY A 61 -8.15 -1.10 7.39
N GLY A 62 -9.40 -0.65 7.44
CA GLY A 62 -10.08 -0.25 8.67
C GLY A 62 -9.38 0.92 9.38
N MET A 63 -8.79 1.85 8.62
CA MET A 63 -8.06 3.00 9.15
C MET A 63 -8.50 4.31 8.50
N ASP A 64 -8.06 5.43 9.04
CA ASP A 64 -8.27 6.74 8.41
C ASP A 64 -7.25 7.01 7.29
N ARG A 65 -7.64 7.87 6.35
CA ARG A 65 -6.80 8.33 5.23
C ARG A 65 -5.44 8.86 5.69
N GLN A 66 -5.38 9.61 6.79
CA GLN A 66 -4.15 10.18 7.30
C GLN A 66 -3.21 9.11 7.84
N THR A 67 -3.77 8.06 8.44
CA THR A 67 -3.01 6.87 8.83
C THR A 67 -2.44 6.22 7.57
N LEU A 68 -3.27 5.87 6.59
CA LEU A 68 -2.79 5.26 5.35
C LEU A 68 -1.65 6.06 4.68
N ARG A 69 -1.73 7.40 4.73
CA ARG A 69 -0.69 8.28 4.20
C ARG A 69 0.65 8.18 4.95
N ASP A 70 0.63 8.19 6.28
CA ASP A 70 1.82 7.96 7.11
C ASP A 70 2.43 6.58 6.82
N TRP A 71 1.58 5.57 6.69
CA TRP A 71 2.01 4.21 6.34
C TRP A 71 2.63 4.12 4.96
N ALA A 72 2.09 4.82 3.96
CA ALA A 72 2.68 4.91 2.63
C ALA A 72 4.08 5.53 2.66
N HIS A 73 4.29 6.59 3.45
CA HIS A 73 5.61 7.21 3.64
C HIS A 73 6.60 6.24 4.28
N ARG A 74 6.24 5.65 5.43
CA ARG A 74 7.11 4.70 6.13
C ARG A 74 7.38 3.43 5.31
N PHE A 75 6.40 2.95 4.55
CA PHE A 75 6.60 1.84 3.61
C PHE A 75 7.61 2.20 2.51
N ASN A 76 7.61 3.44 2.02
CA ASN A 76 8.61 3.88 1.06
C ASN A 76 10.01 3.93 1.66
N GLU A 77 10.14 4.35 2.92
CA GLU A 77 11.43 4.48 3.62
C GLU A 77 11.99 3.13 4.06
N GLN A 78 11.15 2.25 4.62
CA GLN A 78 11.58 1.05 5.33
C GLN A 78 11.17 -0.27 4.64
N GLY A 79 10.31 -0.20 3.63
CA GLY A 79 9.79 -1.37 2.93
C GLY A 79 8.73 -2.16 3.73
N PRO A 80 8.36 -3.37 3.27
CA PRO A 80 7.36 -4.21 3.92
C PRO A 80 7.76 -4.73 5.31
N ASP A 81 9.07 -4.73 5.60
CA ASP A 81 9.66 -5.26 6.83
C ASP A 81 9.81 -4.20 7.94
N GLY A 82 9.61 -2.92 7.64
CA GLY A 82 9.83 -1.79 8.56
C GLY A 82 8.88 -1.69 9.77
N TRP A 83 8.23 -2.79 10.17
CA TRP A 83 7.11 -2.80 11.11
C TRP A 83 7.06 -4.06 11.99
N THR A 84 8.19 -4.73 12.23
CA THR A 84 8.28 -5.92 13.09
C THR A 84 8.25 -5.62 14.60
N GLU A 85 7.62 -4.53 15.04
CA GLU A 85 7.46 -4.22 16.48
C GLU A 85 6.15 -4.77 17.05
#